data_AF-A0A397S5K3-F1
#
_entry.id   AF-A0A397S5K3-F1
#
_cell.length_a   1.000
_cell.length_b   1.000
_cell.length_c   1.000
_cell.angle_alpha   90.00
_cell.angle_beta   90.00
_cell.angle_gamma   90.00
#
_symmetry.space_group_name_H-M   'P 1'
#
loop_
_entity.id
_entity.type
_entity.pdbx_description
1 polymer ?
#
loop_
_entity_poly.entity_id
_entity_poly.type
_entity_poly.pdbx_seq_one_letter_code
_entity_poly.pdbx_strand_id
1 'polypeptide(L)'
;MVVLFSESDEILIISYMESLGHHRDCFTRISRLMPKYTAGQIFNHWKNNLNPELCKKPFGYYEKEYIIGLVNQNQEFLVLYFEKLSRSGIM
;
A
#
# COMPACT_ATOMS: atom_id res chain seq x y z
N MET A 1 1.38 -15.06 2.70
CA MET A 1 0.05 -15.71 2.80
C MET A 1 -0.98 -14.64 2.46
N VAL A 2 -1.72 -14.80 1.36
CA VAL A 2 -2.79 -13.87 0.99
C VAL A 2 -3.96 -14.12 1.94
N VAL A 3 -4.35 -13.08 2.68
CA VAL A 3 -5.50 -13.14 3.59
C VAL A 3 -6.72 -12.72 2.79
N LEU A 4 -7.75 -13.56 2.80
CA LEU A 4 -9.02 -13.25 2.16
C LEU A 4 -9.98 -12.65 3.19
N PHE A 5 -10.40 -11.41 2.93
CA PHE A 5 -11.48 -10.75 3.64
C PHE A 5 -12.78 -11.05 2.89
N SER A 6 -13.81 -11.50 3.61
CA SER A 6 -15.15 -11.58 3.03
C SER A 6 -15.79 -10.20 2.98
N GLU A 7 -16.84 -10.03 2.19
CA GLU A 7 -17.61 -8.79 2.15
C GLU A 7 -18.11 -8.36 3.54
N SER A 8 -18.56 -9.32 4.36
CA SER A 8 -18.95 -9.05 5.75
C SER A 8 -17.78 -8.57 6.61
N ASP A 9 -16.58 -9.13 6.41
CA ASP A 9 -15.37 -8.65 7.11
C ASP A 9 -15.05 -7.20 6.72
N GLU A 10 -15.20 -6.85 5.43
CA GLU A 10 -14.96 -5.48 4.93
C GLU A 10 -15.95 -4.47 5.51
N ILE A 11 -17.25 -4.81 5.52
CA ILE A 11 -18.29 -3.97 6.12
C ILE A 11 -17.98 -3.71 7.61
N LEU A 12 -17.56 -4.73 8.35
CA LEU A 12 -17.18 -4.57 9.75
C LEU A 12 -15.96 -3.66 9.91
N ILE A 13 -14.90 -3.86 9.12
CA ILE A 13 -13.71 -3.02 9.18
C ILE A 13 -14.04 -1.55 8.89
N ILE A 14 -14.88 -1.28 7.88
CA ILE A 14 -15.34 0.08 7.57
C ILE A 14 -16.07 0.68 8.77
N SER A 15 -17.05 -0.03 9.34
CA SER A 15 -17.81 0.45 10.50
C SER A 15 -16.94 0.73 11.73
N TYR A 16 -15.90 -0.09 11.95
CA TYR A 16 -14.96 0.13 13.04
C TYR A 16 -13.99 1.27 12.75
N MET A 17 -13.61 1.51 11.49
CA MET A 17 -12.76 2.64 11.13
C MET A 17 -13.52 3.97 11.24
N GLU A 18 -14.82 4.01 10.95
CA GLU A 18 -15.66 5.19 11.19
C GLU A 18 -15.71 5.56 12.68
N SER A 19 -15.79 4.57 13.57
CA SER A 19 -15.92 4.78 15.01
C SER A 19 -14.58 4.92 15.75
N LEU A 20 -13.58 4.11 15.40
CA LEU A 20 -12.30 3.99 16.10
C LEU A 20 -11.12 4.60 15.34
N GLY A 21 -11.28 4.98 14.07
CA GLY A 21 -10.18 5.40 13.19
C GLY A 21 -9.39 6.62 13.67
N HIS A 22 -9.99 7.44 14.54
CA HIS A 22 -9.34 8.58 15.17
C HIS A 22 -8.32 8.20 16.26
N HIS A 23 -8.32 6.94 16.72
CA HIS A 23 -7.34 6.44 17.69
C HIS A 23 -6.05 5.97 17.01
N ARG A 24 -4.90 6.29 17.62
CA ARG A 24 -3.58 5.85 17.13
C ARG A 24 -3.42 4.32 17.08
N ASP A 25 -4.11 3.61 17.98
CA ASP A 25 -4.08 2.15 18.10
C ASP A 25 -5.32 1.49 17.47
N CYS A 26 -6.05 2.18 16.58
CA CYS A 26 -7.31 1.72 16.01
C CYS A 26 -7.23 0.29 15.47
N PHE A 27 -6.22 -0.06 14.67
CA PHE A 27 -6.07 -1.42 14.12
C PHE A 27 -5.83 -2.50 15.20
N THR A 28 -5.19 -2.14 16.32
CA THR A 28 -5.03 -3.05 17.46
C THR A 28 -6.35 -3.27 18.19
N ARG A 29 -7.21 -2.24 18.28
CA ARG A 29 -8.56 -2.36 18.83
C ARG A 29 -9.44 -3.21 17.92
N ILE A 30 -9.39 -2.96 16.61
CA ILE A 30 -10.17 -3.71 15.63
C ILE A 30 -9.74 -5.19 15.61
N SER A 31 -8.44 -5.50 15.70
CA SER A 31 -8.00 -6.91 15.75
C SER A 31 -8.46 -7.65 17.00
N ARG A 32 -8.76 -6.94 18.09
CA ARG A 32 -9.38 -7.55 19.29
C ARG A 32 -10.87 -7.83 19.08
N LEU A 33 -11.56 -7.01 18.29
CA LEU A 33 -12.96 -7.20 17.91
C LEU A 33 -13.11 -8.25 16.79
N MET A 34 -12.11 -8.38 15.93
CA MET A 34 -12.04 -9.32 14.82
C MET A 34 -10.80 -10.24 14.98
N PRO A 35 -10.78 -11.15 15.98
CA PRO A 35 -9.60 -11.93 16.34
C PRO A 35 -9.12 -12.91 15.26
N LYS A 36 -9.90 -13.11 14.19
CA LYS A 36 -9.51 -13.82 12.97
C LYS A 36 -8.35 -13.12 12.23
N TYR A 37 -8.17 -11.81 12.43
CA TYR A 37 -7.17 -11.01 11.72
C TYR A 37 -6.25 -10.27 12.69
N THR A 38 -4.97 -10.18 12.32
CA THR A 38 -4.00 -9.34 13.04
C THR A 38 -4.19 -7.87 12.69
N ALA A 39 -3.74 -6.98 13.57
CA ALA A 39 -3.76 -5.54 13.30
C ALA A 39 -3.04 -5.18 11.98
N GLY A 40 -1.94 -5.85 11.66
CA GLY A 40 -1.20 -5.64 10.42
C GLY A 40 -1.98 -6.08 9.16
N GLN A 41 -2.74 -7.17 9.25
CA GLN A 41 -3.61 -7.62 8.15
C GLN A 41 -4.73 -6.61 7.90
N ILE A 42 -5.39 -6.14 8.95
CA ILE A 42 -6.46 -5.13 8.85
C ILE A 42 -5.90 -3.81 8.31
N PHE A 43 -4.75 -3.35 8.82
CA PHE A 43 -4.09 -2.14 8.33
C PHE A 43 -3.78 -2.22 6.83
N ASN A 44 -3.19 -3.32 6.38
CA ASN A 44 -2.84 -3.48 4.97
C ASN A 44 -4.09 -3.50 4.08
N HIS A 45 -5.15 -4.20 4.51
CA HIS A 45 -6.40 -4.24 3.75
C HIS A 45 -7.10 -2.88 3.71
N TRP A 46 -7.15 -2.17 4.84
CA TRP A 46 -7.67 -0.80 4.88
C TRP A 46 -6.90 0.12 3.94
N LYS A 47 -5.57 0.16 4.08
CA LYS A 47 -4.69 1.03 3.32
C LYS A 47 -4.78 0.80 1.81
N ASN A 48 -4.96 -0.44 1.36
CA ASN A 48 -4.87 -0.79 -0.06
C ASN A 48 -6.23 -0.96 -0.74
N ASN A 49 -7.31 -1.21 0.01
CA ASN A 49 -8.60 -1.62 -0.56
C ASN A 49 -9.79 -0.80 -0.04
N LEU A 50 -9.87 -0.56 1.27
CA LEU A 50 -11.09 -0.02 1.89
C LEU A 50 -11.06 1.48 2.16
N ASN A 51 -9.89 2.10 2.32
CA ASN A 51 -9.79 3.53 2.63
C ASN A 51 -10.52 4.36 1.55
N PRO A 52 -11.55 5.16 1.91
CA PRO A 52 -12.31 5.95 0.96
C PRO A 52 -11.47 7.02 0.23
N GLU A 53 -10.32 7.39 0.78
CA GLU A 53 -9.39 8.35 0.15
C GLU A 53 -8.61 7.73 -1.02
N LEU A 54 -8.70 6.42 -1.24
CA LEU A 54 -8.03 5.76 -2.36
C LEU A 54 -8.67 6.14 -3.70
N CYS A 55 -7.84 6.63 -4.62
CA CYS A 55 -8.26 6.80 -6.01
C CYS A 55 -8.35 5.43 -6.69
N LYS A 56 -9.58 4.94 -6.88
CA LYS A 56 -9.86 3.66 -7.57
C LYS A 56 -10.07 3.83 -9.08
N LYS A 57 -9.86 5.03 -9.61
CA LYS A 57 -10.02 5.30 -11.05
C LYS A 57 -8.84 4.69 -11.81
N PRO A 58 -9.06 4.16 -13.03
CA PRO A 58 -7.97 3.81 -13.91
C PRO A 58 -7.07 5.01 -14.16
N PHE A 59 -5.77 4.79 -14.31
CA PHE A 59 -4.84 5.86 -14.65
C PHE A 59 -5.22 6.49 -16.01
N GLY A 60 -5.29 7.81 -16.02
CA GLY A 60 -5.42 8.64 -17.21
C GLY A 60 -4.15 8.61 -18.06
N TYR A 61 -4.23 9.20 -19.25
CA TYR A 61 -3.10 9.26 -20.18
C TYR A 61 -1.86 9.90 -19.54
N TYR A 62 -1.99 11.09 -18.97
CA TYR A 62 -0.85 11.80 -18.35
C TYR A 62 -0.27 11.07 -17.15
N GLU A 63 -1.10 10.40 -16.34
CA GLU A 63 -0.63 9.60 -15.21
C GLU A 63 0.19 8.40 -15.70
N LYS A 64 -0.25 7.74 -16.77
CA LYS A 64 0.50 6.65 -17.40
C LYS A 64 1.83 7.12 -17.97
N GLU A 65 1.84 8.21 -18.74
CA GLU A 65 3.07 8.78 -19.29
C GLU A 65 4.06 9.18 -18.19
N TYR A 66 3.56 9.78 -17.11
CA TYR A 66 4.37 10.12 -15.94
C TYR A 66 4.99 8.89 -15.28
N ILE A 67 4.21 7.83 -15.06
CA ILE A 67 4.70 6.56 -14.49
C ILE A 67 5.76 5.93 -15.40
N ILE A 68 5.53 5.89 -16.72
CA ILE A 68 6.50 5.36 -17.70
C ILE A 68 7.80 6.17 -17.64
N GLY A 69 7.70 7.51 -17.62
CA GLY A 69 8.84 8.40 -17.49
C GLY A 69 9.65 8.15 -16.22
N LEU A 70 8.98 8.00 -15.07
CA LEU A 70 9.62 7.69 -13.80
C LEU A 70 10.35 6.34 -13.81
N VAL A 71 9.78 5.31 -14.42
CA VAL A 71 10.41 3.99 -14.52
C VAL A 71 11.69 4.08 -15.35
N ASN A 72 11.62 4.74 -16.51
CA ASN A 72 12.78 4.89 -17.39
C ASN A 72 13.91 5.66 -16.71
N GLN A 73 13.61 6.77 -16.03
CA GLN A 73 14.61 7.55 -15.28
C GLN A 73 15.30 6.73 -14.18
N ASN A 74 14.54 5.92 -13.44
CA ASN A 74 15.11 5.07 -12.39
C ASN A 74 16.00 3.96 -12.97
N GLN A 75 15.64 3.40 -14.12
CA GLN A 75 16.49 2.42 -14.81
C GLN A 75 17.79 3.04 -15.30
N GLU A 76 17.73 4.22 -15.91
CA GLU A 76 18.91 4.99 -16.34
C GLU A 76 19.82 5.32 -15.15
N PHE A 77 19.25 5.75 -14.02
CA PHE A 77 20.00 6.03 -12.81
C PHE A 77 20.75 4.79 -12.29
N LEU A 78 20.09 3.63 -12.25
CA LEU A 78 20.72 2.38 -11.82
C LEU A 78 21.88 1.98 -12.73
N VAL A 79 21.71 2.09 -14.05
CA VAL A 79 22.78 1.80 -15.03
C VAL A 79 23.99 2.71 -14.79
N LEU A 80 23.77 4.02 -14.69
CA LEU A 80 24.83 5.00 -14.43
C LEU A 80 25.54 4.75 -13.08
N TYR A 81 24.78 4.39 -12.04
CA TYR A 81 25.33 4.07 -10.73
C TYR A 81 26.24 2.83 -10.79
N PHE A 82 25.80 1.74 -11.43
CA PHE A 82 26.62 0.52 -11.58
C PHE A 82 27.84 0.73 -12.48
N GLU A 83 27.73 1.51 -13.56
CA GLU A 83 28.89 1.89 -14.38
C GLU A 83 29.93 2.67 -13.57
N LYS A 84 29.48 3.62 -12.75
CA LYS A 84 30.36 4.42 -11.88
C LYS A 84 31.08 3.55 -10.87
N LEU A 85 30.38 2.60 -10.23
CA LEU A 85 30.98 1.66 -9.29
C LEU A 85 32.03 0.77 -9.96
N SER A 86 31.74 0.27 -11.16
CA SER A 86 32.67 -0.55 -11.95
C SER A 86 33.94 0.23 -12.32
N ARG A 87 33.80 1.50 -12.72
CA ARG A 87 34.94 2.38 -13.03
C ARG A 87 35.76 2.78 -11.81
N SER A 88 35.16 2.82 -10.62
CA SER A 88 35.87 3.13 -9.36
C SER A 88 36.59 1.93 -8.73
N GLY A 89 36.48 0.72 -9.30
CA GLY A 89 37.13 -0.48 -8.76
C GLY A 89 36.57 -0.97 -7.42
N ILE A 90 35.33 -0.56 -7.09
CA ILE A 90 34.63 -0.95 -5.85
C ILE A 90 33.88 -2.29 -6.02
N MET A 91 33.83 -2.81 -7.25
CA MET A 91 33.14 -4.03 -7.64
C MET A 91 34.12 -5.09 -8.13
#